data_AF-A0A1I8NZ22-F1
#
_entry.id   AF-A0A1I8NZ22-F1
#
_cell.length_a   1.000
_cell.length_b   1.000
_cell.length_c   1.000
_cell.angle_alpha   90.00
_cell.angle_beta   90.00
_cell.angle_gamma   90.00
#
_symmetry.space_group_name_H-M   'P 1'
#
loop_
_entity.id
_entity.type
_entity.pdbx_description
1 polymer ?
#
loop_
_entity_poly.entity_id
_entity_poly.type
_entity_poly.pdbx_seq_one_letter_code
_entity_poly.pdbx_strand_id
1 'polypeptide(L)'
;MSNQAELDQLANAELERLQRQLRSLQLELRALLDYKTKQVKKQNHLISGLQKEHQLLVTEIITLEGGTHAKKSVVKEKNLSTLQFHEADVQRNLQTERINLWELEGHIKKIEKEINGLRKLEVPDSCYKDTICKVQKSVVKLENRLDVVNKKCSDVLTENSKLRDVINHMLQDRAKFNDMWQIMVTQYNEGKKYIMDLIDQSTLAYDQREELCNKLQLLKDRSENDKLMHIQEMREMQRRLEHDAKLQKFFDIKGQKRQNPELEQREINKKIAQKEAFEKQLEDYRGIIDRMKDLYKEPDTAKLATQFKRQEEENFALFNYVNELSSEVEVLNDTTQELTDEIERQKADLLEKEIKQKTESLEYLSEQLEKGKSQNNAAKEKAEIFDKRLHEMLMGIWEIFKQLACDDAPILNVLSSKTSMTSHNVKLFIGVIEKRINMTISTVHIDESSNTILAKKDRVPKFNVKESAKRKK
;
A
#
# COMPACT_ATOMS: atom_id res chain seq x y z
N MET A 1 75.86 -52.35 212.92
CA MET A 1 76.70 -53.39 212.29
C MET A 1 76.35 -53.73 210.84
N SER A 2 75.34 -53.15 210.15
CA SER A 2 74.90 -53.74 208.87
C SER A 2 74.64 -52.80 207.67
N ASN A 3 75.02 -51.52 207.76
CA ASN A 3 74.71 -50.47 206.76
C ASN A 3 75.42 -50.59 205.39
N GLN A 4 76.10 -51.70 205.08
CA GLN A 4 76.81 -51.90 203.81
C GLN A 4 76.12 -52.90 202.86
N ALA A 5 75.20 -53.74 203.34
CA ALA A 5 74.59 -54.81 202.54
C ALA A 5 73.38 -54.37 201.70
N GLU A 6 72.75 -53.24 202.06
CA GLU A 6 71.57 -52.70 201.38
C GLU A 6 71.88 -52.02 200.03
N LEU A 7 73.15 -51.67 199.77
CA LEU A 7 73.54 -50.94 198.56
C LEU A 7 74.07 -51.86 197.44
N ASP A 8 74.79 -52.93 197.79
CA ASP A 8 75.37 -53.86 196.81
C ASP A 8 74.35 -54.85 196.22
N GLN A 9 73.26 -55.16 196.93
CA GLN A 9 72.17 -55.99 196.39
C GLN A 9 71.32 -55.25 195.36
N LEU A 10 71.11 -53.94 195.54
CA LEU A 10 70.32 -53.09 194.64
C LEU A 10 71.10 -52.79 193.34
N ALA A 11 72.42 -52.59 193.43
CA ALA A 11 73.27 -52.41 192.26
C ALA A 11 73.39 -53.68 191.38
N ASN A 12 73.45 -54.86 191.99
CA ASN A 12 73.49 -56.13 191.26
C ASN A 12 72.18 -56.46 190.53
N ALA A 13 71.03 -56.09 191.11
CA ALA A 13 69.73 -56.28 190.46
C ALA A 13 69.55 -55.38 189.22
N GLU A 14 70.06 -54.15 189.24
CA GLU A 14 70.05 -53.25 188.08
C GLU A 14 70.99 -53.71 186.95
N LEU A 15 72.14 -54.30 187.31
CA LEU A 15 73.12 -54.81 186.34
C LEU A 15 72.57 -56.03 185.58
N GLU A 16 71.86 -56.94 186.26
CA GLU A 16 71.17 -58.06 185.60
C GLU A 16 70.05 -57.58 184.66
N ARG A 17 69.33 -56.52 185.02
CA ARG A 17 68.28 -55.95 184.16
C ARG A 17 68.88 -55.37 182.87
N LEU A 18 70.01 -54.66 182.97
CA LEU A 18 70.70 -54.08 181.81
C LEU A 18 71.35 -55.16 180.92
N GLN A 19 71.87 -56.24 181.49
CA GLN A 19 72.39 -57.37 180.71
C GLN A 19 71.28 -58.13 179.94
N ARG A 20 70.07 -58.25 180.49
CA ARG A 20 68.94 -58.87 179.78
C ARG A 20 68.44 -58.01 178.62
N GLN A 21 68.44 -56.70 178.75
CA GLN A 21 68.02 -55.78 177.66
C GLN A 21 69.04 -55.75 176.50
N LEU A 22 70.33 -55.86 176.78
CA LEU A 22 71.36 -55.88 175.73
C LEU A 22 71.30 -57.19 174.90
N ARG A 23 70.88 -58.30 175.52
CA ARG A 23 70.72 -59.59 174.85
C ARG A 23 69.48 -59.65 173.94
N SER A 24 68.39 -58.98 174.27
CA SER A 24 67.20 -58.94 173.39
C SER A 24 67.44 -58.10 172.14
N LEU A 25 68.11 -56.94 172.28
CA LEU A 25 68.46 -56.07 171.15
C LEU A 25 69.41 -56.73 170.15
N GLN A 26 70.33 -57.58 170.61
CA GLN A 26 71.21 -58.34 169.72
C GLN A 26 70.49 -59.42 168.91
N LEU A 27 69.41 -60.00 169.44
CA LEU A 27 68.60 -60.98 168.71
C LEU A 27 67.74 -60.32 167.61
N GLU A 28 67.17 -59.14 167.89
CA GLU A 28 66.38 -58.39 166.90
C GLU A 28 67.22 -57.90 165.71
N LEU A 29 68.46 -57.44 165.95
CA LEU A 29 69.35 -57.00 164.87
C LEU A 29 69.74 -58.17 163.93
N ARG A 30 69.90 -59.38 164.47
CA ARG A 30 70.26 -60.56 163.70
C ARG A 30 69.11 -61.04 162.80
N ALA A 31 67.87 -60.95 163.29
CA ALA A 31 66.68 -61.32 162.50
C ALA A 31 66.46 -60.38 161.28
N LEU A 32 66.75 -59.08 161.44
CA LEU A 32 66.59 -58.09 160.36
C LEU A 32 67.61 -58.29 159.21
N LEU A 33 68.86 -58.64 159.54
CA LEU A 33 69.91 -58.90 158.55
C LEU A 33 69.61 -60.15 157.69
N ASP A 34 69.06 -61.21 158.30
CA ASP A 34 68.68 -62.44 157.60
C ASP A 34 67.48 -62.23 156.65
N TYR A 35 66.54 -61.34 157.00
CA TYR A 35 65.43 -60.99 156.12
C TYR A 35 65.93 -60.23 154.86
N LYS A 36 66.83 -59.26 155.05
CA LYS A 36 67.36 -58.45 153.94
C LYS A 36 68.23 -59.26 152.97
N THR A 37 69.06 -60.18 153.46
CA THR A 37 69.86 -61.06 152.59
C THR A 37 69.01 -62.03 151.76
N LYS A 38 67.88 -62.53 152.29
CA LYS A 38 66.93 -63.36 151.52
C LYS A 38 66.21 -62.57 150.42
N GLN A 39 65.89 -61.30 150.64
CA GLN A 39 65.24 -60.43 149.64
C GLN A 39 66.17 -60.14 148.45
N VAL A 40 67.45 -59.86 148.70
CA VAL A 40 68.45 -59.60 147.64
C VAL A 40 68.66 -60.81 146.73
N LYS A 41 68.69 -62.03 147.29
CA LYS A 41 68.82 -63.26 146.47
C LYS A 41 67.65 -63.46 145.50
N LYS A 42 66.42 -63.13 145.90
CA LYS A 42 65.24 -63.22 145.02
C LYS A 42 65.30 -62.22 143.86
N GLN A 43 65.74 -60.99 144.12
CA GLN A 43 65.87 -59.97 143.07
C GLN A 43 66.94 -60.32 142.03
N ASN A 44 68.08 -60.86 142.46
CA ASN A 44 69.14 -61.27 141.53
C ASN A 44 68.74 -62.45 140.62
N HIS A 45 67.90 -63.37 141.10
CA HIS A 45 67.42 -64.48 140.26
C HIS A 45 66.46 -64.00 139.16
N LEU A 46 65.59 -63.02 139.46
CA LEU A 46 64.67 -62.43 138.48
C LEU A 46 65.43 -61.69 137.36
N ILE A 47 66.47 -60.92 137.72
CA ILE A 47 67.29 -60.19 136.76
C ILE A 47 68.02 -61.16 135.80
N SER A 48 68.54 -62.27 136.31
CA SER A 48 69.19 -63.29 135.47
C SER A 48 68.23 -63.98 134.50
N GLY A 49 66.94 -64.11 134.85
CA GLY A 49 65.90 -64.63 133.96
C GLY A 49 65.61 -63.68 132.79
N LEU A 50 65.38 -62.40 133.09
CA LEU A 50 65.10 -61.38 132.08
C LEU A 50 66.26 -61.17 131.10
N GLN A 51 67.51 -61.29 131.55
CA GLN A 51 68.68 -61.20 130.67
C GLN A 51 68.75 -62.33 129.64
N LYS A 52 68.28 -63.55 129.99
CA LYS A 52 68.23 -64.67 129.04
C LYS A 52 67.13 -64.48 128.00
N GLU A 53 65.96 -63.99 128.39
CA GLU A 53 64.86 -63.71 127.45
C GLU A 53 65.23 -62.62 126.44
N HIS A 54 65.93 -61.56 126.89
CA HIS A 54 66.41 -60.52 125.99
C HIS A 54 67.39 -61.06 124.94
N GLN A 55 68.31 -61.96 125.32
CA GLN A 55 69.24 -62.57 124.36
C GLN A 55 68.52 -63.42 123.32
N LEU A 56 67.50 -64.19 123.73
CA LEU A 56 66.71 -65.01 122.80
C LEU A 56 65.96 -64.15 121.77
N LEU A 57 65.28 -63.07 122.21
CA LEU A 57 64.57 -62.16 121.29
C LEU A 57 65.50 -61.49 120.28
N VAL A 58 66.70 -61.08 120.69
CA VAL A 58 67.70 -60.50 119.78
C VAL A 58 68.12 -61.50 118.71
N THR A 59 68.34 -62.77 119.07
CA THR A 59 68.68 -63.81 118.08
C THR A 59 67.52 -64.12 117.11
N GLU A 60 66.27 -64.00 117.56
CA GLU A 60 65.09 -64.22 116.71
C GLU A 60 64.92 -63.11 115.66
N ILE A 61 65.16 -61.85 116.01
CA ILE A 61 65.10 -60.73 115.05
C ILE A 61 66.16 -60.88 113.95
N ILE A 62 67.41 -61.23 114.30
CA ILE A 62 68.49 -61.37 113.31
C ILE A 62 68.21 -62.50 112.32
N THR A 63 67.60 -63.60 112.78
CA THR A 63 67.26 -64.73 111.88
C THR A 63 66.08 -64.41 110.96
N LEU A 64 65.14 -63.58 111.38
CA LEU A 64 64.04 -63.10 110.55
C LEU A 64 64.48 -62.09 109.48
N GLU A 65 65.34 -61.13 109.83
CA GLU A 65 65.81 -60.10 108.89
C GLU A 65 66.93 -60.60 107.95
N GLY A 66 67.80 -61.51 108.44
CA GLY A 66 68.91 -62.08 107.65
C GLY A 66 68.54 -63.34 106.84
N GLY A 67 67.34 -63.88 107.04
CA GLY A 67 66.90 -65.13 106.45
C GLY A 67 66.78 -65.09 104.92
N THR A 68 66.84 -66.28 104.30
CA THR A 68 66.67 -66.45 102.84
C THR A 68 65.37 -65.87 102.29
N HIS A 69 64.37 -65.64 103.13
CA HIS A 69 63.09 -65.01 102.79
C HIS A 69 63.21 -63.50 102.50
N ALA A 70 64.06 -62.75 103.22
CA ALA A 70 64.27 -61.32 102.98
C ALA A 70 64.95 -61.06 101.63
N LYS A 71 66.00 -61.83 101.30
CA LYS A 71 66.65 -61.78 99.98
C LYS A 71 65.72 -62.20 98.84
N LYS A 72 64.86 -63.20 99.07
CA LYS A 72 63.82 -63.60 98.09
C LYS A 72 62.76 -62.52 97.89
N SER A 73 62.43 -61.71 98.91
CA SER A 73 61.50 -60.57 98.79
C SER A 73 62.05 -59.48 97.86
N VAL A 74 63.30 -59.08 98.02
CA VAL A 74 63.95 -58.06 97.18
C VAL A 74 64.04 -58.49 95.70
N VAL A 75 64.32 -59.77 95.44
CA VAL A 75 64.31 -60.32 94.08
C VAL A 75 62.90 -60.34 93.50
N LYS A 76 61.88 -60.70 94.29
CA LYS A 76 60.48 -60.64 93.87
C LYS A 76 60.02 -59.21 93.58
N GLU A 77 60.47 -58.23 94.35
CA GLU A 77 60.15 -56.81 94.16
C GLU A 77 60.80 -56.23 92.90
N LYS A 78 62.04 -56.62 92.60
CA LYS A 78 62.69 -56.30 91.31
C LYS A 78 61.96 -56.94 90.14
N ASN A 79 61.57 -58.21 90.27
CA ASN A 79 60.79 -58.90 89.24
C ASN A 79 59.37 -58.30 89.07
N LEU A 80 58.76 -57.81 90.14
CA LEU A 80 57.47 -57.12 90.09
C LEU A 80 57.61 -55.76 89.38
N SER A 81 58.70 -55.04 89.63
CA SER A 81 58.98 -53.77 88.97
C SER A 81 59.26 -53.94 87.48
N THR A 82 60.01 -54.97 87.08
CA THR A 82 60.22 -55.28 85.65
C THR A 82 58.91 -55.74 84.99
N LEU A 83 58.10 -56.53 85.68
CA LEU A 83 56.79 -56.97 85.17
C LEU A 83 55.81 -55.79 85.00
N GLN A 84 55.78 -54.84 85.95
CA GLN A 84 54.99 -53.60 85.81
C GLN A 84 55.47 -52.73 84.65
N PHE A 85 56.78 -52.66 84.42
CA PHE A 85 57.31 -51.95 83.25
C PHE A 85 56.86 -52.61 81.94
N HIS A 86 56.93 -53.94 81.85
CA HIS A 86 56.43 -54.69 80.70
C HIS A 86 54.92 -54.57 80.51
N GLU A 87 54.14 -54.58 81.59
CA GLU A 87 52.68 -54.36 81.54
C GLU A 87 52.36 -52.96 80.99
N ALA A 88 53.05 -51.93 81.49
CA ALA A 88 52.89 -50.56 81.01
C ALA A 88 53.30 -50.41 79.54
N ASP A 89 54.34 -51.13 79.08
CA ASP A 89 54.81 -51.11 77.70
C ASP A 89 53.82 -51.80 76.75
N VAL A 90 53.33 -52.99 77.13
CA VAL A 90 52.27 -53.70 76.39
C VAL A 90 50.98 -52.88 76.34
N GLN A 91 50.62 -52.21 77.45
CA GLN A 91 49.44 -51.34 77.47
C GLN A 91 49.59 -50.13 76.55
N ARG A 92 50.78 -49.53 76.47
CA ARG A 92 51.09 -48.46 75.51
C ARG A 92 50.96 -48.97 74.07
N ASN A 93 51.55 -50.12 73.74
CA ASN A 93 51.46 -50.71 72.40
C ASN A 93 50.00 -51.08 72.04
N LEU A 94 49.23 -51.57 73.00
CA LEU A 94 47.82 -51.90 72.77
C LEU A 94 46.98 -50.64 72.54
N GLN A 95 47.32 -49.52 73.18
CA GLN A 95 46.69 -48.23 72.91
C GLN A 95 47.05 -47.70 71.52
N THR A 96 48.31 -47.80 71.10
CA THR A 96 48.71 -47.37 69.73
C THR A 96 48.03 -48.22 68.68
N GLU A 97 47.96 -49.55 68.85
CA GLU A 97 47.25 -50.42 67.91
C GLU A 97 45.74 -50.15 67.88
N ARG A 98 45.12 -49.79 69.00
CA ARG A 98 43.70 -49.35 69.02
C ARG A 98 43.49 -48.06 68.25
N ILE A 99 44.41 -47.10 68.36
CA ILE A 99 44.35 -45.85 67.59
C ILE A 99 44.51 -46.17 66.10
N ASN A 100 45.49 -47.00 65.72
CA ASN A 100 45.71 -47.42 64.35
C ASN A 100 44.47 -48.12 63.76
N LEU A 101 43.84 -49.03 64.50
CA LEU A 101 42.61 -49.70 64.08
C LEU A 101 41.46 -48.71 63.88
N TRP A 102 41.30 -47.75 64.81
CA TRP A 102 40.28 -46.70 64.69
C TRP A 102 40.50 -45.81 63.45
N GLU A 103 41.75 -45.44 63.17
CA GLU A 103 42.11 -44.68 61.97
C GLU A 103 41.84 -45.49 60.69
N LEU A 104 42.23 -46.76 60.65
CA LEU A 104 41.97 -47.67 59.52
C LEU A 104 40.47 -47.86 59.28
N GLU A 105 39.66 -48.06 60.32
CA GLU A 105 38.20 -48.09 60.20
C GLU A 105 37.63 -46.77 59.67
N GLY A 106 38.20 -45.63 60.09
CA GLY A 106 37.87 -44.32 59.56
C GLY A 106 38.20 -44.19 58.07
N HIS A 107 39.34 -44.70 57.62
CA HIS A 107 39.74 -44.74 56.22
C HIS A 107 38.85 -45.67 55.40
N ILE A 108 38.52 -46.85 55.91
CA ILE A 108 37.58 -47.79 55.27
C ILE A 108 36.23 -47.10 55.04
N LYS A 109 35.66 -46.44 56.06
CA LYS A 109 34.40 -45.72 55.93
C LYS A 109 34.46 -44.57 54.91
N LYS A 110 35.58 -43.86 54.82
CA LYS A 110 35.78 -42.80 53.80
C LYS A 110 35.79 -43.40 52.39
N ILE A 111 36.56 -44.46 52.17
CA ILE A 111 36.64 -45.14 50.87
C ILE A 111 35.29 -45.76 50.50
N GLU A 112 34.58 -46.39 51.43
CA GLU A 112 33.23 -46.92 51.19
C GLU A 112 32.25 -45.80 50.80
N LYS A 113 32.36 -44.62 51.42
CA LYS A 113 31.55 -43.45 51.06
C LYS A 113 31.89 -42.93 49.67
N GLU A 114 33.17 -42.91 49.30
CA GLU A 114 33.63 -42.53 47.95
C GLU A 114 33.16 -43.55 46.89
N ILE A 115 33.30 -44.86 47.15
CA ILE A 115 32.80 -45.94 46.29
C ILE A 115 31.28 -45.83 46.10
N ASN A 116 30.54 -45.58 47.19
CA ASN A 116 29.10 -45.38 47.10
C ASN A 116 28.72 -44.09 46.35
N GLY A 117 29.56 -43.04 46.43
CA GLY A 117 29.43 -41.84 45.61
C GLY A 117 29.63 -42.14 44.12
N LEU A 118 30.68 -42.87 43.77
CA LEU A 118 30.99 -43.27 42.40
C LEU A 118 29.92 -44.20 41.83
N ARG A 119 29.44 -45.19 42.58
CA ARG A 119 28.34 -46.09 42.16
C ARG A 119 27.02 -45.35 41.92
N LYS A 120 26.75 -44.25 42.62
CA LYS A 120 25.58 -43.41 42.36
C LYS A 120 25.72 -42.56 41.08
N LEU A 121 26.96 -42.21 40.72
CA LEU A 121 27.29 -41.49 39.48
C LEU A 121 27.42 -42.44 38.28
N GLU A 122 27.68 -43.72 38.55
CA GLU A 122 27.77 -44.77 37.54
C GLU A 122 26.37 -45.08 36.99
N VAL A 123 26.08 -44.45 35.86
CA VAL A 123 24.89 -44.73 35.07
C VAL A 123 25.13 -46.05 34.33
N PRO A 124 24.22 -47.04 34.43
CA PRO A 124 24.39 -48.33 33.76
C PRO A 124 24.56 -48.17 32.23
N ASP A 125 25.41 -49.00 31.62
CA ASP A 125 25.64 -49.03 30.15
C ASP A 125 24.34 -49.13 29.34
N SER A 126 23.29 -49.74 29.90
CA SER A 126 21.96 -49.79 29.30
C SER A 126 21.36 -48.40 29.09
N CYS A 127 21.51 -47.49 30.05
CA CYS A 127 20.99 -46.13 29.94
C CYS A 127 21.74 -45.34 28.85
N TYR A 128 23.06 -45.54 28.69
CA TYR A 128 23.80 -44.94 27.58
C TYR A 128 23.30 -45.45 26.23
N LYS A 129 23.12 -46.78 26.08
CA LYS A 129 22.54 -47.38 24.86
C LYS A 129 21.14 -46.83 24.57
N ASP A 130 20.31 -46.65 25.60
CA ASP A 130 18.98 -46.06 25.47
C ASP A 130 19.04 -44.58 25.05
N THR A 131 19.96 -43.78 25.59
CA THR A 131 20.14 -42.38 25.17
C THR A 131 20.61 -42.29 23.72
N ILE A 132 21.59 -43.11 23.31
CA ILE A 132 22.08 -43.17 21.93
C ILE A 132 20.94 -43.60 20.99
N CYS A 133 20.15 -44.62 21.37
CA CYS A 133 18.99 -45.05 20.60
C CYS A 133 17.94 -43.94 20.46
N LYS A 134 17.67 -43.17 21.53
CA LYS A 134 16.76 -42.02 21.51
C LYS A 134 17.28 -40.90 20.59
N VAL A 135 18.56 -40.60 20.65
CA VAL A 135 19.21 -39.59 19.78
C VAL A 135 19.14 -40.05 18.32
N GLN A 136 19.49 -41.28 18.01
CA GLN A 136 19.45 -41.82 16.66
C GLN A 136 18.03 -41.83 16.09
N LYS A 137 17.02 -42.24 16.89
CA LYS A 137 15.60 -42.12 16.51
C LYS A 137 15.19 -40.66 16.26
N SER A 138 15.75 -39.71 17.00
CA SER A 138 15.47 -38.29 16.82
C SER A 138 16.10 -37.75 15.53
N VAL A 139 17.34 -38.16 15.22
CA VAL A 139 18.03 -37.84 13.96
C VAL A 139 17.21 -38.36 12.78
N VAL A 140 16.81 -39.63 12.78
CA VAL A 140 15.99 -40.20 11.70
C VAL A 140 14.66 -39.47 11.52
N LYS A 141 14.01 -39.04 12.62
CA LYS A 141 12.79 -38.22 12.54
C LYS A 141 13.04 -36.86 11.89
N LEU A 142 14.16 -36.22 12.21
CA LEU A 142 14.54 -34.92 11.63
C LEU A 142 14.92 -35.07 10.16
N GLU A 143 15.66 -36.11 9.79
CA GLU A 143 15.99 -36.45 8.41
C GLU A 143 14.72 -36.71 7.57
N ASN A 144 13.79 -37.52 8.08
CA ASN A 144 12.52 -37.76 7.41
C ASN A 144 11.71 -36.47 7.26
N ARG A 145 11.70 -35.60 8.28
CA ARG A 145 11.02 -34.30 8.19
C ARG A 145 11.68 -33.38 7.17
N LEU A 146 13.01 -33.39 7.10
CA LEU A 146 13.77 -32.63 6.09
C LEU A 146 13.47 -33.14 4.69
N ASP A 147 13.46 -34.46 4.48
CA ASP A 147 13.12 -35.07 3.18
C ASP A 147 11.70 -34.71 2.73
N VAL A 148 10.72 -34.76 3.65
CA VAL A 148 9.33 -34.33 3.35
C VAL A 148 9.27 -32.84 2.96
N VAL A 149 10.03 -31.97 3.65
CA VAL A 149 10.09 -30.55 3.30
C VAL A 149 10.79 -30.33 1.96
N ASN A 150 11.87 -31.05 1.67
CA ASN A 150 12.58 -30.98 0.40
C ASN A 150 11.70 -31.44 -0.76
N LYS A 151 10.96 -32.54 -0.61
CA LYS A 151 9.98 -33.00 -1.61
C LYS A 151 8.93 -31.93 -1.90
N LYS A 152 8.32 -31.36 -0.86
CA LYS A 152 7.36 -30.25 -1.02
C LYS A 152 7.98 -29.03 -1.71
N CYS A 153 9.22 -28.69 -1.38
CA CYS A 153 9.94 -27.59 -2.03
C CYS A 153 10.15 -27.88 -3.51
N SER A 154 10.63 -29.09 -3.85
CA SER A 154 10.78 -29.54 -5.22
C SER A 154 9.45 -29.52 -5.98
N ASP A 155 8.35 -29.97 -5.38
CA ASP A 155 7.02 -29.93 -5.99
C ASP A 155 6.64 -28.48 -6.36
N VAL A 156 6.77 -27.54 -5.41
CA VAL A 156 6.50 -26.12 -5.63
C VAL A 156 7.43 -25.53 -6.70
N LEU A 157 8.70 -25.92 -6.75
CA LEU A 157 9.63 -25.48 -7.80
C LEU A 157 9.23 -26.00 -9.18
N THR A 158 8.77 -27.25 -9.28
CA THR A 158 8.27 -27.79 -10.57
C THR A 158 7.00 -27.09 -11.02
N GLU A 159 6.09 -26.77 -10.10
CA GLU A 159 4.89 -25.99 -10.40
C GLU A 159 5.26 -24.56 -10.83
N ASN A 160 6.22 -23.93 -10.13
CA ASN A 160 6.72 -22.61 -10.50
C ASN A 160 7.35 -22.60 -11.90
N SER A 161 8.11 -23.65 -12.26
CA SER A 161 8.65 -23.82 -13.61
C SER A 161 7.54 -23.90 -14.65
N LYS A 162 6.51 -24.72 -14.41
CA LYS A 162 5.36 -24.84 -15.32
C LYS A 162 4.62 -23.50 -15.49
N LEU A 163 4.43 -22.75 -14.40
CA LEU A 163 3.81 -21.43 -14.47
C LEU A 163 4.66 -20.44 -15.29
N ARG A 164 5.99 -20.49 -15.17
CA ARG A 164 6.89 -19.67 -16.00
C ARG A 164 6.78 -20.04 -17.48
N ASP A 165 6.68 -21.32 -17.80
CA ASP A 165 6.50 -21.78 -19.18
C ASP A 165 5.17 -21.28 -19.77
N VAL A 166 4.09 -21.34 -18.99
CA VAL A 166 2.77 -20.80 -19.39
C VAL A 166 2.85 -19.28 -19.59
N ILE A 167 3.51 -18.55 -18.69
CA ILE A 167 3.70 -17.09 -18.84
C ILE A 167 4.50 -16.80 -20.11
N ASN A 168 5.59 -17.51 -20.37
CA ASN A 168 6.41 -17.34 -21.56
C ASN A 168 5.61 -17.64 -22.84
N HIS A 169 4.81 -18.71 -22.84
CA HIS A 169 3.93 -19.04 -23.96
C HIS A 169 2.91 -17.92 -24.22
N MET A 170 2.23 -17.42 -23.19
CA MET A 170 1.29 -16.29 -23.31
C MET A 170 1.96 -15.00 -23.81
N LEU A 171 3.20 -14.73 -23.39
CA LEU A 171 3.98 -13.59 -23.87
C LEU A 171 4.33 -13.73 -25.36
N GLN A 172 4.69 -14.94 -25.81
CA GLN A 172 4.93 -15.21 -27.23
C GLN A 172 3.66 -15.05 -28.06
N ASP A 173 2.52 -15.53 -27.57
CA ASP A 173 1.25 -15.38 -28.28
C ASP A 173 0.80 -13.92 -28.34
N ARG A 174 1.02 -13.15 -27.27
CA ARG A 174 0.81 -11.70 -27.28
C ARG A 174 1.71 -11.00 -28.30
N ALA A 175 2.98 -11.41 -28.42
CA ALA A 175 3.88 -10.85 -29.42
C ALA A 175 3.38 -11.13 -30.84
N LYS A 176 3.04 -12.38 -31.16
CA LYS A 176 2.46 -12.76 -32.45
C LYS A 176 1.17 -12.01 -32.76
N PHE A 177 0.30 -11.85 -31.75
CA PHE A 177 -0.94 -11.09 -31.90
C PHE A 177 -0.67 -9.62 -32.22
N ASN A 178 0.29 -9.00 -31.52
CA ASN A 178 0.69 -7.62 -31.79
C ASN A 178 1.28 -7.46 -33.20
N ASP A 179 2.08 -8.42 -33.67
CA ASP A 179 2.63 -8.40 -35.03
C ASP A 179 1.52 -8.48 -36.08
N MET A 180 0.58 -9.41 -35.91
CA MET A 180 -0.59 -9.53 -36.80
C MET A 180 -1.46 -8.28 -36.76
N TRP A 181 -1.67 -7.69 -35.57
CA TRP A 181 -2.39 -6.45 -35.39
C TRP A 181 -1.71 -5.28 -36.14
N GLN A 182 -0.39 -5.14 -36.02
CA GLN A 182 0.37 -4.14 -36.76
C GLN A 182 0.18 -4.30 -38.27
N ILE A 183 0.27 -5.53 -38.79
CA ILE A 183 0.04 -5.82 -40.22
C ILE A 183 -1.40 -5.45 -40.63
N MET A 184 -2.40 -5.75 -39.82
CA MET A 184 -3.79 -5.36 -40.12
C MET A 184 -3.96 -3.84 -40.12
N VAL A 185 -3.32 -3.13 -39.19
CA VAL A 185 -3.35 -1.66 -39.13
C VAL A 185 -2.66 -1.05 -40.35
N THR A 186 -1.52 -1.58 -40.78
CA THR A 186 -0.83 -1.08 -41.99
C THR A 186 -1.69 -1.30 -43.23
N GLN A 187 -2.26 -2.50 -43.41
CA GLN A 187 -3.15 -2.79 -44.55
C GLN A 187 -4.40 -1.91 -44.56
N TYR A 188 -4.98 -1.64 -43.39
CA TYR A 188 -6.12 -0.75 -43.27
C TYR A 188 -5.78 0.69 -43.66
N ASN A 189 -4.61 1.18 -43.23
CA ASN A 189 -4.15 2.53 -43.59
C ASN A 189 -3.78 2.64 -45.08
N GLU A 190 -3.19 1.59 -45.67
CA GLU A 190 -2.95 1.49 -47.11
C GLU A 190 -4.28 1.51 -47.89
N GLY A 191 -5.29 0.76 -47.45
CA GLY A 191 -6.62 0.77 -48.04
C GLY A 191 -7.29 2.16 -47.97
N LYS A 192 -7.16 2.86 -46.83
CA LYS A 192 -7.61 4.25 -46.71
C LYS A 192 -6.91 5.18 -47.70
N LYS A 193 -5.59 5.06 -47.82
CA LYS A 193 -4.80 5.85 -48.76
C LYS A 193 -5.26 5.60 -50.19
N TYR A 194 -5.48 4.34 -50.57
CA TYR A 194 -5.99 3.99 -51.89
C TYR A 194 -7.36 4.60 -52.18
N ILE A 195 -8.29 4.58 -51.19
CA ILE A 195 -9.60 5.23 -51.32
C ILE A 195 -9.43 6.75 -51.51
N MET A 196 -8.53 7.38 -50.76
CA MET A 196 -8.25 8.81 -50.88
C MET A 196 -7.68 9.17 -52.25
N ASP A 197 -6.69 8.42 -52.72
CA ASP A 197 -6.11 8.59 -54.06
C ASP A 197 -7.18 8.42 -55.16
N LEU A 198 -8.14 7.49 -54.99
CA LEU A 198 -9.25 7.29 -55.93
C LEU A 198 -10.23 8.46 -55.92
N ILE A 199 -10.51 9.04 -54.75
CA ILE A 199 -11.35 10.24 -54.62
C ILE A 199 -10.65 11.41 -55.31
N ASP A 200 -9.36 11.63 -55.08
CA ASP A 200 -8.60 12.71 -55.70
C ASP A 200 -8.56 12.57 -57.23
N GLN A 201 -8.34 11.35 -57.74
CA GLN A 201 -8.41 11.07 -59.18
C GLN A 201 -9.81 11.32 -59.75
N SER A 202 -10.85 10.96 -59.01
CA SER A 202 -12.24 11.19 -59.42
C SER A 202 -12.56 12.68 -59.47
N THR A 203 -12.20 13.45 -58.44
CA THR A 203 -12.37 14.90 -58.38
C THR A 203 -11.63 15.58 -59.52
N LEU A 204 -10.36 15.21 -59.77
CA LEU A 204 -9.59 15.74 -60.89
C LEU A 204 -10.26 15.47 -62.24
N ALA A 205 -10.81 14.27 -62.45
CA ALA A 205 -11.54 13.94 -63.67
C ALA A 205 -12.85 14.75 -63.81
N TYR A 206 -13.54 15.04 -62.71
CA TYR A 206 -14.71 15.91 -62.70
C TYR A 206 -14.35 17.35 -63.05
N ASP A 207 -13.30 17.90 -62.46
CA ASP A 207 -12.82 19.26 -62.73
C ASP A 207 -12.42 19.41 -64.21
N GLN A 208 -11.65 18.45 -64.74
CA GLN A 208 -11.30 18.42 -66.17
C GLN A 208 -12.52 18.35 -67.08
N ARG A 209 -13.52 17.54 -66.72
CA ARG A 209 -14.77 17.46 -67.48
C ARG A 209 -15.51 18.79 -67.46
N GLU A 210 -15.57 19.46 -66.32
CA GLU A 210 -16.22 20.76 -66.16
C GLU A 210 -15.52 21.83 -67.00
N GLU A 211 -14.19 21.90 -66.97
CA GLU A 211 -13.40 22.80 -67.82
C GLU A 211 -13.69 22.59 -69.31
N LEU A 212 -13.74 21.33 -69.76
CA LEU A 212 -14.06 20.99 -71.15
C LEU A 212 -15.50 21.35 -71.52
N CYS A 213 -16.47 21.13 -70.62
CA CYS A 213 -17.85 21.55 -70.81
C CYS A 213 -17.97 23.07 -70.94
N ASN A 214 -17.29 23.82 -70.07
CA ASN A 214 -17.25 25.28 -70.12
C ASN A 214 -16.62 25.77 -71.43
N LYS A 215 -15.50 25.17 -71.85
CA LYS A 215 -14.85 25.49 -73.13
C LYS A 215 -15.76 25.18 -74.33
N LEU A 216 -16.47 24.06 -74.30
CA LEU A 216 -17.45 23.71 -75.33
C LEU A 216 -18.57 24.73 -75.40
N GLN A 217 -19.09 25.17 -74.25
CA GLN A 217 -20.14 26.17 -74.18
C GLN A 217 -19.69 27.51 -74.76
N LEU A 218 -18.50 27.99 -74.39
CA LEU A 218 -17.92 29.21 -74.95
C LEU A 218 -17.74 29.13 -76.47
N LEU A 219 -17.31 27.98 -77.00
CA LEU A 219 -17.19 27.78 -78.45
C LEU A 219 -18.55 27.77 -79.16
N LYS A 220 -19.58 27.19 -78.54
CA LYS A 220 -20.96 27.23 -79.07
C LYS A 220 -21.50 28.64 -79.11
N ASP A 221 -21.34 29.39 -78.02
CA ASP A 221 -21.81 30.78 -77.92
C ASP A 221 -21.10 31.68 -78.94
N ARG A 222 -19.78 31.49 -79.11
CA ARG A 222 -19.02 32.15 -80.18
C ARG A 222 -19.55 31.80 -81.56
N SER A 223 -19.79 30.51 -81.84
CA SER A 223 -20.30 30.06 -83.13
C SER A 223 -21.69 30.62 -83.45
N GLU A 224 -22.60 30.72 -82.46
CA GLU A 224 -23.92 31.32 -82.66
C GLU A 224 -23.82 32.84 -82.86
N ASN A 225 -22.93 33.53 -82.12
CA ASN A 225 -22.66 34.95 -82.34
C ASN A 225 -22.10 35.22 -83.74
N ASP A 226 -21.11 34.45 -84.19
CA ASP A 226 -20.52 34.58 -85.53
C ASP A 226 -21.58 34.35 -86.62
N LYS A 227 -22.45 33.34 -86.43
CA LYS A 227 -23.59 33.08 -87.32
C LYS A 227 -24.58 34.25 -87.35
N LEU A 228 -24.92 34.84 -86.20
CA LEU A 228 -25.80 36.01 -86.13
C LEU A 228 -25.19 37.22 -86.85
N MET A 229 -23.89 37.46 -86.66
CA MET A 229 -23.13 38.50 -87.37
C MET A 229 -23.17 38.29 -88.88
N HIS A 230 -22.87 37.08 -89.36
CA HIS A 230 -22.94 36.76 -90.78
C HIS A 230 -24.35 36.90 -91.37
N ILE A 231 -25.39 36.53 -90.62
CA ILE A 231 -26.78 36.76 -91.05
C ILE A 231 -27.07 38.26 -91.17
N GLN A 232 -26.58 39.08 -90.25
CA GLN A 232 -26.75 40.53 -90.29
C GLN A 232 -26.02 41.16 -91.48
N GLU A 233 -24.76 40.77 -91.71
CA GLU A 233 -23.98 41.16 -92.89
C GLU A 233 -24.69 40.79 -94.20
N MET A 234 -25.18 39.55 -94.31
CA MET A 234 -25.94 39.09 -95.47
C MET A 234 -27.22 39.91 -95.70
N ARG A 235 -27.97 40.24 -94.64
CA ARG A 235 -29.15 41.11 -94.74
C ARG A 235 -28.78 42.52 -95.19
N GLU A 236 -27.65 43.07 -94.74
CA GLU A 236 -27.19 44.38 -95.18
C GLU A 236 -26.77 44.38 -96.65
N MET A 237 -26.02 43.37 -97.08
CA MET A 237 -25.66 43.17 -98.49
C MET A 237 -26.90 43.03 -99.37
N GLN A 238 -27.91 42.27 -98.92
CA GLN A 238 -29.18 42.14 -99.63
C GLN A 238 -29.93 43.49 -99.72
N ARG A 239 -29.96 44.28 -98.64
CA ARG A 239 -30.54 45.64 -98.66
C ARG A 239 -29.82 46.56 -99.64
N ARG A 240 -28.48 46.51 -99.70
CA ARG A 240 -27.68 47.28 -100.67
C ARG A 240 -27.99 46.85 -102.10
N LEU A 241 -28.03 45.55 -102.38
CA LEU A 241 -28.40 45.02 -103.70
C LEU A 241 -29.82 45.42 -104.11
N GLU A 242 -30.80 45.37 -103.21
CA GLU A 242 -32.17 45.81 -103.50
C GLU A 242 -32.24 47.31 -103.77
N HIS A 243 -31.49 48.12 -103.01
CA HIS A 243 -31.37 49.56 -103.26
C HIS A 243 -30.76 49.82 -104.64
N ASP A 244 -29.66 49.16 -104.99
CA ASP A 244 -28.99 49.30 -106.28
C ASP A 244 -29.89 48.81 -107.43
N ALA A 245 -30.64 47.72 -107.24
CA ALA A 245 -31.61 47.25 -108.21
C ALA A 245 -32.79 48.24 -108.40
N LYS A 246 -33.28 48.85 -107.31
CA LYS A 246 -34.29 49.92 -107.40
C LYS A 246 -33.74 51.16 -108.10
N LEU A 247 -32.48 51.52 -107.83
CA LEU A 247 -31.79 52.63 -108.46
C LEU A 247 -31.57 52.37 -109.96
N GLN A 248 -31.16 51.16 -110.33
CA GLN A 248 -31.03 50.74 -111.72
C GLN A 248 -32.38 50.82 -112.44
N LYS A 249 -33.45 50.26 -111.85
CA LYS A 249 -34.82 50.40 -112.39
C LYS A 249 -35.23 51.86 -112.54
N PHE A 250 -34.89 52.72 -111.58
CA PHE A 250 -35.15 54.16 -111.66
C PHE A 250 -34.39 54.80 -112.82
N PHE A 251 -33.10 54.47 -113.01
CA PHE A 251 -32.32 54.92 -114.16
C PHE A 251 -32.86 54.38 -115.48
N ASP A 252 -33.32 53.13 -115.54
CA ASP A 252 -33.94 52.56 -116.74
C ASP A 252 -35.23 53.32 -117.10
N ILE A 253 -36.09 53.61 -116.10
CA ILE A 253 -37.34 54.36 -116.30
C ILE A 253 -37.07 55.83 -116.66
N LYS A 254 -36.06 56.47 -116.06
CA LYS A 254 -35.69 57.86 -116.34
C LYS A 254 -34.91 58.01 -117.65
N GLY A 255 -34.10 56.99 -117.98
CA GLY A 255 -33.29 56.87 -119.19
C GLY A 255 -34.10 56.47 -120.42
N GLN A 256 -35.32 55.97 -120.24
CA GLN A 256 -36.32 55.94 -121.30
C GLN A 256 -36.55 57.37 -121.79
N LYS A 257 -35.99 57.65 -122.97
CA LYS A 257 -36.11 58.92 -123.66
C LYS A 257 -37.59 59.11 -124.01
N ARG A 258 -38.34 59.79 -123.14
CA ARG A 258 -39.64 60.37 -123.50
C ARG A 258 -39.34 61.39 -124.58
N GLN A 259 -39.55 61.03 -125.84
CA GLN A 259 -39.50 61.97 -126.95
C GLN A 259 -40.65 62.95 -126.74
N ASN A 260 -40.35 64.04 -126.04
CA ASN A 260 -41.22 65.19 -125.90
C ASN A 260 -40.42 66.37 -126.46
N PRO A 261 -40.65 66.77 -127.73
CA PRO A 261 -39.87 67.84 -128.39
C PRO A 261 -40.00 69.20 -127.68
N GLU A 262 -40.96 69.34 -126.75
CA GLU A 262 -41.12 70.51 -125.88
C GLU A 262 -40.11 70.59 -124.72
N LEU A 263 -39.54 69.47 -124.24
CA LEU A 263 -38.66 69.46 -123.07
C LEU A 263 -37.21 69.88 -123.39
N GLU A 264 -36.70 69.64 -124.60
CA GLU A 264 -35.38 70.15 -125.02
C GLU A 264 -35.36 71.69 -125.06
N GLN A 265 -36.46 72.32 -125.51
CA GLN A 265 -36.64 73.77 -125.42
C GLN A 265 -36.78 74.25 -123.95
N ARG A 266 -37.39 73.42 -123.09
CA ARG A 266 -37.57 73.73 -121.66
C ARG A 266 -36.30 73.55 -120.82
N GLU A 267 -35.38 72.66 -121.20
CA GLU A 267 -34.08 72.49 -120.53
C GLU A 267 -33.11 73.63 -120.84
N ILE A 268 -33.15 74.16 -122.07
CA ILE A 268 -32.44 75.39 -122.44
C ILE A 268 -32.99 76.56 -121.61
N ASN A 269 -34.32 76.68 -121.50
CA ASN A 269 -34.96 77.70 -120.65
C ASN A 269 -34.73 77.47 -119.16
N LYS A 270 -34.61 76.23 -118.68
CA LYS A 270 -34.27 75.91 -117.28
C LYS A 270 -32.83 76.24 -116.93
N LYS A 271 -31.87 76.08 -117.84
CA LYS A 271 -30.48 76.51 -117.61
C LYS A 271 -30.37 78.04 -117.50
N ILE A 272 -31.20 78.76 -118.26
CA ILE A 272 -31.33 80.22 -118.15
C ILE A 272 -32.01 80.60 -116.83
N ALA A 273 -33.11 79.93 -116.48
CA ALA A 273 -33.81 80.15 -115.20
C ALA A 273 -32.99 79.74 -113.96
N GLN A 274 -32.10 78.75 -114.06
CA GLN A 274 -31.17 78.38 -112.99
C GLN A 274 -30.10 79.45 -112.80
N LYS A 275 -29.60 80.05 -113.89
CA LYS A 275 -28.71 81.22 -113.78
C LYS A 275 -29.42 82.41 -113.13
N GLU A 276 -30.66 82.69 -113.53
CA GLU A 276 -31.49 83.72 -112.90
C GLU A 276 -31.86 83.39 -111.44
N ALA A 277 -32.01 82.12 -111.08
CA ALA A 277 -32.28 81.68 -109.71
C ALA A 277 -31.02 81.77 -108.82
N PHE A 278 -29.84 81.45 -109.35
CA PHE A 278 -28.57 81.68 -108.65
C PHE A 278 -28.28 83.17 -108.48
N GLU A 279 -28.61 84.00 -109.47
CA GLU A 279 -28.57 85.47 -109.32
C GLU A 279 -29.56 85.95 -108.27
N LYS A 280 -30.80 85.41 -108.22
CA LYS A 280 -31.76 85.71 -107.14
C LYS A 280 -31.30 85.22 -105.77
N GLN A 281 -30.67 84.05 -105.66
CA GLN A 281 -30.10 83.59 -104.38
C GLN A 281 -28.92 84.43 -103.94
N LEU A 282 -28.07 84.89 -104.87
CA LEU A 282 -27.02 85.86 -104.58
C LEU A 282 -27.60 87.20 -104.12
N GLU A 283 -28.72 87.63 -104.71
CA GLU A 283 -29.46 88.82 -104.29
C GLU A 283 -30.13 88.64 -102.92
N ASP A 284 -30.65 87.44 -102.61
CA ASP A 284 -31.20 87.09 -101.30
C ASP A 284 -30.10 87.00 -100.23
N TYR A 285 -28.95 86.40 -100.54
CA TYR A 285 -27.80 86.38 -99.63
C TYR A 285 -27.23 87.79 -99.41
N ARG A 286 -27.19 88.63 -100.46
CA ARG A 286 -26.89 90.07 -100.29
C ARG A 286 -27.94 90.75 -99.42
N GLY A 287 -29.22 90.48 -99.64
CA GLY A 287 -30.33 91.03 -98.86
C GLY A 287 -30.36 90.54 -97.41
N ILE A 288 -29.88 89.32 -97.13
CA ILE A 288 -29.69 88.79 -95.77
C ILE A 288 -28.48 89.45 -95.12
N ILE A 289 -27.37 89.61 -95.84
CA ILE A 289 -26.19 90.32 -95.35
C ILE A 289 -26.53 91.79 -95.07
N ASP A 290 -27.32 92.44 -95.92
CA ASP A 290 -27.77 93.82 -95.72
C ASP A 290 -28.79 93.92 -94.59
N ARG A 291 -29.71 92.97 -94.43
CA ARG A 291 -30.57 92.86 -93.23
C ARG A 291 -29.77 92.63 -91.95
N MET A 292 -28.69 91.84 -92.01
CA MET A 292 -27.79 91.64 -90.88
C MET A 292 -27.00 92.93 -90.57
N LYS A 293 -26.55 93.69 -91.57
CA LYS A 293 -25.96 95.03 -91.38
C LYS A 293 -26.93 96.00 -90.71
N ASP A 294 -28.20 95.98 -91.11
CA ASP A 294 -29.25 96.84 -90.53
C ASP A 294 -29.58 96.48 -89.07
N LEU A 295 -29.62 95.18 -88.74
CA LEU A 295 -29.88 94.68 -87.38
C LEU A 295 -28.72 94.98 -86.42
N TYR A 296 -27.48 94.85 -86.87
CA TYR A 296 -26.29 95.04 -86.03
C TYR A 296 -25.69 96.47 -86.09
N LYS A 297 -26.21 97.34 -86.98
CA LYS A 297 -25.80 98.76 -87.16
C LYS A 297 -24.29 98.98 -87.36
N GLU A 298 -23.60 98.04 -87.98
CA GLU A 298 -22.17 98.12 -88.32
C GLU A 298 -22.00 97.95 -89.85
N PRO A 299 -21.40 98.92 -90.57
CA PRO A 299 -21.36 98.91 -92.04
C PRO A 299 -20.27 98.01 -92.64
N ASP A 300 -19.37 97.47 -91.81
CA ASP A 300 -18.22 96.68 -92.25
C ASP A 300 -18.48 95.18 -92.08
N THR A 301 -18.69 94.49 -93.21
CA THR A 301 -18.96 93.04 -93.26
C THR A 301 -17.81 92.21 -92.67
N ALA A 302 -16.58 92.72 -92.74
CA ALA A 302 -15.44 92.02 -92.16
C ALA A 302 -15.47 92.05 -90.63
N LYS A 303 -15.90 93.17 -90.03
CA LYS A 303 -16.02 93.32 -88.57
C LYS A 303 -17.14 92.47 -87.99
N LEU A 304 -18.29 92.42 -88.67
CA LEU A 304 -19.42 91.57 -88.28
C LEU A 304 -19.02 90.09 -88.30
N ALA A 305 -18.31 89.65 -89.35
CA ALA A 305 -17.79 88.28 -89.43
C ALA A 305 -16.79 87.97 -88.30
N THR A 306 -15.90 88.90 -87.93
CA THR A 306 -15.02 88.72 -86.77
C THR A 306 -15.76 88.70 -85.43
N GLN A 307 -16.86 89.44 -85.28
CA GLN A 307 -17.67 89.41 -84.06
C GLN A 307 -18.44 88.09 -83.93
N PHE A 308 -19.01 87.58 -85.03
CA PHE A 308 -19.60 86.25 -85.06
C PHE A 308 -18.58 85.16 -84.79
N LYS A 309 -17.38 85.28 -85.38
CA LYS A 309 -16.28 84.34 -85.08
C LYS A 309 -15.88 84.40 -83.61
N ARG A 310 -15.83 85.57 -83.00
CA ARG A 310 -15.57 85.72 -81.55
C ARG A 310 -16.68 85.07 -80.71
N GLN A 311 -17.94 85.26 -81.07
CA GLN A 311 -19.07 84.61 -80.40
C GLN A 311 -19.09 83.09 -80.62
N GLU A 312 -18.66 82.62 -81.79
CA GLU A 312 -18.49 81.20 -82.09
C GLU A 312 -17.35 80.61 -81.26
N GLU A 313 -16.23 81.31 -81.11
CA GLU A 313 -15.13 80.93 -80.23
C GLU A 313 -15.56 80.89 -78.76
N GLU A 314 -16.36 81.87 -78.30
CA GLU A 314 -16.96 81.87 -76.95
C GLU A 314 -17.93 80.70 -76.75
N ASN A 315 -18.79 80.42 -77.72
CA ASN A 315 -19.71 79.28 -77.69
C ASN A 315 -18.98 77.94 -77.76
N PHE A 316 -17.89 77.86 -78.52
CA PHE A 316 -17.05 76.67 -78.62
C PHE A 316 -16.31 76.43 -77.29
N ALA A 317 -15.83 77.49 -76.63
CA ALA A 317 -15.26 77.39 -75.28
C ALA A 317 -16.30 76.92 -74.26
N LEU A 318 -17.53 77.44 -74.31
CA LEU A 318 -18.64 76.98 -73.47
C LEU A 318 -19.00 75.52 -73.75
N PHE A 319 -19.02 75.09 -75.01
CA PHE A 319 -19.27 73.70 -75.37
C PHE A 319 -18.18 72.76 -74.86
N ASN A 320 -16.91 73.16 -74.96
CA ASN A 320 -15.81 72.39 -74.40
C ASN A 320 -15.90 72.29 -72.87
N TYR A 321 -16.26 73.38 -72.19
CA TYR A 321 -16.48 73.36 -70.75
C TYR A 321 -17.64 72.43 -70.35
N VAL A 322 -18.74 72.42 -71.11
CA VAL A 322 -19.86 71.49 -70.88
C VAL A 322 -19.43 70.04 -71.10
N ASN A 323 -18.58 69.78 -72.11
CA ASN A 323 -18.06 68.43 -72.34
C ASN A 323 -17.10 67.99 -71.24
N GLU A 324 -16.21 68.87 -70.77
CA GLU A 324 -15.33 68.58 -69.63
C GLU A 324 -16.14 68.28 -68.37
N LEU A 325 -17.17 69.09 -68.08
CA LEU A 325 -18.06 68.85 -66.95
C LEU A 325 -18.84 67.53 -67.10
N SER A 326 -19.27 67.20 -68.32
CA SER A 326 -19.94 65.92 -68.60
C SER A 326 -18.99 64.74 -68.37
N SER A 327 -17.73 64.87 -68.77
CA SER A 327 -16.70 63.85 -68.51
C SER A 327 -16.39 63.73 -67.02
N GLU A 328 -16.33 64.84 -66.28
CA GLU A 328 -16.16 64.81 -64.82
C GLU A 328 -17.34 64.14 -64.12
N VAL A 329 -18.57 64.37 -64.60
CA VAL A 329 -19.78 63.67 -64.12
C VAL A 329 -19.72 62.17 -64.40
N GLU A 330 -19.24 61.75 -65.58
CA GLU A 330 -19.04 60.33 -65.89
C GLU A 330 -18.03 59.69 -64.94
N VAL A 331 -16.87 60.32 -64.70
CA VAL A 331 -15.86 59.83 -63.75
C VAL A 331 -16.43 59.75 -62.33
N LEU A 332 -17.17 60.76 -61.88
CA LEU A 332 -17.83 60.74 -60.58
C LEU A 332 -18.89 59.64 -60.48
N ASN A 333 -19.61 59.36 -61.57
CA ASN A 333 -20.59 58.28 -61.61
C ASN A 333 -19.91 56.90 -61.56
N ASP A 334 -18.80 56.72 -62.27
CA ASP A 334 -18.00 55.48 -62.23
C ASP A 334 -17.44 55.24 -60.83
N THR A 335 -16.84 56.26 -60.20
CA THR A 335 -16.35 56.13 -58.81
C THR A 335 -17.48 55.87 -57.81
N THR A 336 -18.67 56.44 -58.04
CA THR A 336 -19.86 56.14 -57.22
C THR A 336 -20.27 54.68 -57.40
N GLN A 337 -20.25 54.15 -58.62
CA GLN A 337 -20.56 52.76 -58.92
C GLN A 337 -19.54 51.81 -58.27
N GLU A 338 -18.24 52.12 -58.37
CA GLU A 338 -17.18 51.34 -57.71
C GLU A 338 -17.36 51.29 -56.18
N LEU A 339 -17.71 52.43 -55.57
CA LEU A 339 -17.99 52.49 -54.14
C LEU A 339 -19.25 51.69 -53.77
N THR A 340 -20.30 51.72 -54.59
CA THR A 340 -21.49 50.90 -54.33
C THR A 340 -21.20 49.41 -54.45
N ASP A 341 -20.40 48.99 -55.43
CA ASP A 341 -19.99 47.59 -55.60
C ASP A 341 -19.15 47.11 -54.41
N GLU A 342 -18.25 47.96 -53.91
CA GLU A 342 -17.44 47.65 -52.73
C GLU A 342 -18.29 47.53 -51.46
N ILE A 343 -19.31 48.40 -51.30
CA ILE A 343 -20.30 48.26 -50.21
C ILE A 343 -21.06 46.95 -50.31
N GLU A 344 -21.45 46.51 -51.51
CA GLU A 344 -22.13 45.23 -51.71
C GLU A 344 -21.23 44.04 -51.38
N ARG A 345 -19.97 44.06 -51.79
CA ARG A 345 -18.97 43.03 -51.42
C ARG A 345 -18.81 42.94 -49.90
N GLN A 346 -18.63 44.07 -49.23
CA GLN A 346 -18.49 44.09 -47.76
C GLN A 346 -19.73 43.58 -47.04
N LYS A 347 -20.94 43.89 -47.56
CA LYS A 347 -22.19 43.32 -47.03
C LYS A 347 -22.25 41.81 -47.21
N ALA A 348 -21.83 41.29 -48.36
CA ALA A 348 -21.79 39.85 -48.61
C ALA A 348 -20.82 39.14 -47.66
N ASP A 349 -19.62 39.69 -47.45
CA ASP A 349 -18.62 39.15 -46.52
C ASP A 349 -19.10 39.13 -45.07
N LEU A 350 -19.81 40.18 -44.63
CA LEU A 350 -20.41 40.23 -43.30
C LEU A 350 -21.50 39.17 -43.13
N LEU A 351 -22.33 38.97 -44.14
CA LEU A 351 -23.38 37.94 -44.15
C LEU A 351 -22.76 36.54 -44.08
N GLU A 352 -21.70 36.28 -44.84
CA GLU A 352 -21.00 35.00 -44.81
C GLU A 352 -20.36 34.73 -43.44
N LYS A 353 -19.73 35.75 -42.82
CA LYS A 353 -19.19 35.65 -41.46
C LYS A 353 -20.28 35.37 -40.43
N GLU A 354 -21.43 36.05 -40.51
CA GLU A 354 -22.57 35.78 -39.63
C GLU A 354 -23.10 34.35 -39.79
N ILE A 355 -23.22 33.87 -41.03
CA ILE A 355 -23.69 32.51 -41.31
C ILE A 355 -22.71 31.50 -40.69
N LYS A 356 -21.40 31.66 -40.90
CA LYS A 356 -20.36 30.79 -40.32
C LYS A 356 -20.42 30.75 -38.80
N GLN A 357 -20.54 31.92 -38.14
CA GLN A 357 -20.67 31.98 -36.68
C GLN A 357 -21.96 31.30 -36.18
N LYS A 358 -23.07 31.47 -36.90
CA LYS A 358 -24.35 30.82 -36.57
C LYS A 358 -24.26 29.31 -36.77
N THR A 359 -23.62 28.82 -37.83
CA THR A 359 -23.43 27.38 -38.07
C THR A 359 -22.53 26.75 -37.02
N GLU A 360 -21.40 27.36 -36.69
CA GLU A 360 -20.49 26.88 -35.63
C GLU A 360 -21.19 26.83 -34.26
N SER A 361 -21.98 27.88 -33.94
CA SER A 361 -22.77 27.91 -32.71
C SER A 361 -23.84 26.82 -32.68
N LEU A 362 -24.52 26.57 -33.80
CA LEU A 362 -25.51 25.50 -33.94
C LEU A 362 -24.88 24.11 -33.81
N GLU A 363 -23.72 23.88 -34.42
CA GLU A 363 -22.97 22.63 -34.29
C GLU A 363 -22.59 22.38 -32.83
N TYR A 364 -22.05 23.39 -32.14
CA TYR A 364 -21.73 23.30 -30.71
C TYR A 364 -22.95 22.97 -29.84
N LEU A 365 -24.07 23.66 -30.08
CA LEU A 365 -25.34 23.39 -29.39
C LEU A 365 -25.87 21.98 -29.67
N SER A 366 -25.73 21.50 -30.91
CA SER A 366 -26.14 20.15 -31.30
C SER A 366 -25.32 19.08 -30.59
N GLU A 367 -24.01 19.27 -30.48
CA GLU A 367 -23.11 18.34 -29.81
C GLU A 367 -23.40 18.28 -28.30
N GLN A 368 -23.67 19.42 -27.66
CA GLN A 368 -24.10 19.47 -26.26
C GLN A 368 -25.42 18.73 -26.04
N LEU A 369 -26.38 18.93 -26.94
CA LEU A 369 -27.69 18.28 -26.87
C LEU A 369 -27.56 16.76 -27.03
N GLU A 370 -26.69 16.30 -27.91
CA GLU A 370 -26.42 14.87 -28.12
C GLU A 370 -25.71 14.24 -26.91
N LYS A 371 -24.71 14.90 -26.34
CA LYS A 371 -24.10 14.48 -25.06
C LYS A 371 -25.13 14.40 -23.94
N GLY A 372 -26.00 15.40 -23.81
CA GLY A 372 -27.09 15.41 -22.83
C GLY A 372 -28.10 14.27 -23.04
N LYS A 373 -28.49 14.01 -24.29
CA LYS A 373 -29.36 12.87 -24.64
C LYS A 373 -28.72 11.53 -24.28
N SER A 374 -27.44 11.35 -24.59
CA SER A 374 -26.71 10.11 -24.25
C SER A 374 -26.66 9.88 -22.74
N GLN A 375 -26.34 10.91 -21.95
CA GLN A 375 -26.34 10.83 -20.49
C GLN A 375 -27.73 10.53 -19.92
N ASN A 376 -28.78 11.15 -20.46
CA ASN A 376 -30.17 10.90 -20.04
C ASN A 376 -30.60 9.47 -20.37
N ASN A 377 -30.28 8.97 -21.57
CA ASN A 377 -30.57 7.59 -21.97
C ASN A 377 -29.86 6.59 -21.06
N ALA A 378 -28.57 6.81 -20.75
CA ALA A 378 -27.82 5.97 -19.83
C ALA A 378 -28.40 6.01 -18.39
N ALA A 379 -28.91 7.16 -17.95
CA ALA A 379 -29.59 7.29 -16.66
C ALA A 379 -30.94 6.54 -16.65
N LYS A 380 -31.72 6.63 -17.73
CA LYS A 380 -32.99 5.89 -17.90
C LYS A 380 -32.77 4.38 -17.91
N GLU A 381 -31.77 3.90 -18.65
CA GLU A 381 -31.44 2.46 -18.69
C GLU A 381 -31.06 1.93 -17.30
N LYS A 382 -30.26 2.70 -16.54
CA LYS A 382 -29.95 2.36 -15.14
C LYS A 382 -31.20 2.34 -14.26
N ALA A 383 -32.10 3.32 -14.42
CA ALA A 383 -33.36 3.36 -13.68
C ALA A 383 -34.23 2.13 -13.99
N GLU A 384 -34.35 1.74 -15.27
CA GLU A 384 -35.08 0.52 -15.67
C GLU A 384 -34.45 -0.75 -15.09
N ILE A 385 -33.13 -0.85 -15.04
CA ILE A 385 -32.43 -1.99 -14.41
C ILE A 385 -32.71 -2.03 -12.90
N PHE A 386 -32.68 -0.88 -12.23
CA PHE A 386 -32.99 -0.80 -10.80
C PHE A 386 -34.46 -1.13 -10.52
N ASP A 387 -35.38 -0.69 -11.36
CA ASP A 387 -36.81 -1.01 -11.24
C ASP A 387 -37.07 -2.51 -11.45
N LYS A 388 -36.43 -3.14 -12.44
CA LYS A 388 -36.50 -4.60 -12.64
C LYS A 388 -35.99 -5.36 -11.42
N ARG A 389 -34.81 -4.97 -10.90
CA ARG A 389 -34.22 -5.60 -9.71
C ARG A 389 -35.07 -5.37 -8.46
N LEU A 390 -35.65 -4.19 -8.30
CA LEU A 390 -36.57 -3.90 -7.21
C LEU A 390 -37.81 -4.79 -7.32
N HIS A 391 -38.36 -4.95 -8.53
CA HIS A 391 -39.50 -5.83 -8.77
C HIS A 391 -39.18 -7.31 -8.47
N GLU A 392 -38.01 -7.81 -8.87
CA GLU A 392 -37.53 -9.16 -8.52
C GLU A 392 -37.43 -9.36 -7.00
N MET A 393 -36.86 -8.38 -6.28
CA MET A 393 -36.79 -8.44 -4.81
C MET A 393 -38.16 -8.41 -4.17
N LEU A 394 -39.10 -7.61 -4.70
CA LEU A 394 -40.48 -7.61 -4.25
C LEU A 394 -41.11 -8.99 -4.51
N MET A 395 -40.99 -9.55 -5.70
CA MET A 395 -41.53 -10.88 -5.99
C MET A 395 -40.96 -11.96 -5.07
N GLY A 396 -39.64 -11.96 -4.81
CA GLY A 396 -39.01 -12.91 -3.89
C GLY A 396 -39.51 -12.79 -2.45
N ILE A 397 -39.72 -11.58 -1.93
CA ILE A 397 -40.30 -11.38 -0.60
C ILE A 397 -41.77 -11.83 -0.56
N TRP A 398 -42.52 -11.63 -1.65
CA TRP A 398 -43.89 -12.10 -1.77
C TRP A 398 -43.98 -13.63 -1.83
N GLU A 399 -43.03 -14.30 -2.52
CA GLU A 399 -42.94 -15.76 -2.54
C GLU A 399 -42.64 -16.33 -1.15
N ILE A 400 -41.72 -15.73 -0.40
CA ILE A 400 -41.41 -16.12 0.99
C ILE A 400 -42.64 -15.93 1.88
N PHE A 401 -43.35 -14.82 1.72
CA PHE A 401 -44.60 -14.56 2.43
C PHE A 401 -45.65 -15.66 2.17
N LYS A 402 -45.79 -16.08 0.91
CA LYS A 402 -46.71 -17.15 0.49
C LYS A 402 -46.27 -18.53 1.00
N GLN A 403 -44.98 -18.85 0.97
CA GLN A 403 -44.43 -20.13 1.45
C GLN A 403 -44.60 -20.32 2.96
N LEU A 404 -44.51 -19.24 3.74
CA LEU A 404 -44.66 -19.28 5.19
C LEU A 404 -46.13 -19.32 5.66
N ALA A 405 -47.09 -19.33 4.73
CA ALA A 405 -48.54 -19.32 5.00
C ALA A 405 -48.90 -18.32 6.11
N CYS A 406 -48.39 -17.10 5.99
CA CYS A 406 -48.65 -16.02 6.93
C CYS A 406 -50.13 -15.60 6.83
N ASP A 407 -50.81 -15.44 7.97
CA ASP A 407 -52.22 -14.99 7.98
C ASP A 407 -52.33 -13.57 7.39
N ASP A 408 -53.17 -13.40 6.37
CA ASP A 408 -53.40 -12.13 5.68
C ASP A 408 -54.16 -11.09 6.54
N ALA A 409 -54.74 -11.53 7.66
CA ALA A 409 -55.68 -10.75 8.47
C ALA A 409 -55.11 -9.45 9.09
N PRO A 410 -53.86 -9.39 9.61
CA PRO A 410 -53.30 -8.14 10.13
C PRO A 410 -52.89 -7.15 9.03
N ILE A 411 -52.63 -7.65 7.82
CA ILE A 411 -52.06 -6.87 6.71
C ILE A 411 -53.17 -6.26 5.84
N LEU A 412 -54.29 -6.96 5.65
CA LEU A 412 -55.49 -6.47 4.94
C LEU A 412 -56.16 -5.27 5.63
N ASN A 413 -56.06 -5.16 6.96
CA ASN A 413 -56.67 -4.06 7.71
C ASN A 413 -55.95 -2.71 7.48
N VAL A 414 -54.69 -2.74 7.03
CA VAL A 414 -53.89 -1.55 6.71
C VAL A 414 -53.86 -1.30 5.20
N LEU A 415 -53.95 -2.35 4.38
CA LEU A 415 -53.97 -2.26 2.91
C LEU A 415 -55.42 -2.35 2.41
N SER A 416 -56.16 -1.26 2.57
CA SER A 416 -57.61 -1.17 2.41
C SER A 416 -58.21 -1.56 1.04
N SER A 417 -57.46 -2.10 0.06
CA SER A 417 -58.10 -2.55 -1.20
C SER A 417 -57.35 -3.59 -2.05
N LYS A 418 -56.01 -3.75 -1.98
CA LYS A 418 -55.29 -4.77 -2.79
C LYS A 418 -54.00 -5.25 -2.10
N THR A 419 -53.81 -6.56 -2.04
CA THR A 419 -52.59 -7.26 -1.56
C THR A 419 -51.46 -7.16 -2.58
N SER A 420 -51.17 -5.96 -3.10
CA SER A 420 -50.03 -5.73 -3.97
C SER A 420 -48.87 -5.18 -3.14
N MET A 421 -47.75 -5.89 -3.13
CA MET A 421 -46.59 -5.46 -2.38
C MET A 421 -45.85 -4.34 -3.12
N THR A 422 -45.94 -3.12 -2.61
CA THR A 422 -45.26 -1.92 -3.14
C THR A 422 -44.04 -1.59 -2.28
N SER A 423 -43.05 -0.86 -2.83
CA SER A 423 -41.82 -0.44 -2.12
C SER A 423 -42.07 0.19 -0.72
N HIS A 424 -43.17 0.92 -0.56
CA HIS A 424 -43.57 1.51 0.73
C HIS A 424 -44.06 0.49 1.76
N ASN A 425 -44.60 -0.65 1.30
CA ASN A 425 -45.26 -1.66 2.13
C ASN A 425 -44.32 -2.83 2.49
N VAL A 426 -43.16 -2.95 1.84
CA VAL A 426 -42.19 -4.05 2.03
C VAL A 426 -41.77 -4.24 3.47
N LYS A 427 -41.49 -3.15 4.19
CA LYS A 427 -41.05 -3.22 5.59
C LYS A 427 -42.11 -3.90 6.48
N LEU A 428 -43.38 -3.67 6.20
CA LEU A 428 -44.48 -4.29 6.95
C LEU A 428 -44.55 -5.80 6.67
N PHE A 429 -44.43 -6.22 5.41
CA PHE A 429 -44.41 -7.65 5.04
C PHE A 429 -43.21 -8.39 5.64
N ILE A 430 -42.00 -7.79 5.60
CA ILE A 430 -40.81 -8.38 6.24
C ILE A 430 -40.99 -8.53 7.75
N GLY A 431 -41.55 -7.53 8.43
CA GLY A 431 -41.78 -7.61 9.88
C GLY A 431 -42.76 -8.72 10.28
N VAL A 432 -43.76 -9.00 9.44
CA VAL A 432 -44.69 -10.13 9.66
C VAL A 432 -44.01 -11.47 9.38
N ILE A 433 -43.21 -11.56 8.31
CA ILE A 433 -42.38 -12.74 8.01
C ILE A 433 -41.44 -13.03 9.18
N GLU A 434 -40.75 -12.02 9.72
CA GLU A 434 -39.83 -12.15 10.84
C GLU A 434 -40.53 -12.66 12.10
N LYS A 435 -41.70 -12.10 12.43
CA LYS A 435 -42.49 -12.58 13.58
C LYS A 435 -42.93 -14.04 13.41
N ARG A 436 -43.33 -14.44 12.19
CA ARG A 436 -43.72 -15.82 11.90
C ARG A 436 -42.53 -16.77 11.97
N ILE A 437 -41.40 -16.44 11.35
CA ILE A 437 -40.15 -17.22 11.43
C ILE A 437 -39.72 -17.41 12.89
N ASN A 438 -39.75 -16.35 13.70
CA ASN A 438 -39.41 -16.44 15.12
C ASN A 438 -40.38 -17.35 15.90
N MET A 439 -41.66 -17.37 15.54
CA MET A 439 -42.63 -18.32 16.11
C MET A 439 -42.32 -19.77 15.68
N THR A 440 -42.03 -20.02 14.39
CA THR A 440 -41.68 -21.37 13.93
C THR A 440 -40.38 -21.88 14.56
N ILE A 441 -39.38 -21.00 14.71
CA ILE A 441 -38.14 -21.31 15.43
C ILE A 441 -38.45 -21.64 16.90
N SER A 442 -39.32 -20.85 17.55
CA SER A 442 -39.72 -21.11 18.95
C SER A 442 -40.45 -22.45 19.10
N THR A 443 -41.30 -22.85 18.15
CA THR A 443 -41.96 -24.16 18.18
C THR A 443 -40.96 -25.32 17.97
N VAL A 444 -39.99 -25.16 17.06
CA VAL A 444 -38.94 -26.17 16.84
C VAL A 444 -38.02 -26.27 18.06
N HIS A 445 -37.74 -25.15 18.74
CA HIS A 445 -36.92 -25.15 19.95
C HIS A 445 -37.62 -25.80 21.16
N ILE A 446 -38.95 -25.73 21.22
CA ILE A 446 -39.77 -26.48 22.20
C ILE A 446 -39.69 -28.00 21.90
N ASP A 447 -39.71 -28.41 20.63
CA ASP A 447 -39.48 -29.81 20.25
C ASP A 447 -38.06 -30.30 20.57
N GLU A 448 -37.02 -29.46 20.40
CA GLU A 448 -35.64 -29.79 20.80
C GLU A 448 -35.45 -29.88 22.32
N SER A 449 -36.22 -29.15 23.12
CA SER A 449 -36.16 -29.24 24.59
C SER A 449 -36.68 -30.57 25.15
N SER A 450 -37.33 -31.40 24.32
CA SER A 450 -37.79 -32.75 24.66
C SER A 450 -36.75 -33.85 24.42
N ASN A 451 -35.65 -33.55 23.73
CA ASN A 451 -34.66 -34.54 23.31
C ASN A 451 -33.22 -34.14 23.69
N THR A 452 -32.97 -34.04 25.01
CA THR A 452 -31.60 -34.07 25.54
C THR A 452 -31.22 -35.47 26.02
N ILE A 453 -30.67 -36.29 25.11
CA ILE A 453 -29.70 -37.34 25.46
C ILE A 453 -28.57 -37.36 24.42
N LEU A 454 -27.37 -36.95 24.87
CA LEU A 454 -26.02 -37.31 24.40
C LEU A 454 -25.56 -36.90 22.98
N ALA A 455 -24.69 -35.88 22.87
CA ALA A 455 -23.23 -36.08 22.80
C ALA A 455 -22.46 -34.90 22.17
N LYS A 456 -21.50 -34.41 22.98
CA LYS A 456 -20.18 -33.84 22.66
C LYS A 456 -20.02 -32.46 21.98
N LYS A 457 -19.20 -31.69 22.71
CA LYS A 457 -18.61 -30.37 22.52
C LYS A 457 -17.54 -30.28 21.42
N ASP A 458 -17.41 -29.04 20.94
CA ASP A 458 -16.23 -28.34 20.42
C ASP A 458 -15.86 -28.45 18.93
N ARG A 459 -16.17 -27.36 18.20
CA ARG A 459 -15.17 -26.53 17.48
C ARG A 459 -15.81 -25.26 16.93
N VAL A 460 -15.42 -24.11 17.47
CA VAL A 460 -15.69 -22.79 16.87
C VAL A 460 -14.43 -22.31 16.16
N PRO A 461 -14.46 -22.03 14.84
CA PRO A 461 -13.48 -21.16 14.21
C PRO A 461 -13.98 -19.70 14.26
N LYS A 462 -13.22 -18.83 14.91
CA LYS A 462 -13.39 -17.37 14.88
C LYS A 462 -13.15 -16.86 13.45
N PHE A 463 -14.16 -16.26 12.82
CA PHE A 463 -13.94 -15.44 11.63
C PHE A 463 -13.69 -13.99 12.04
N ASN A 464 -12.48 -13.52 11.73
CA ASN A 464 -12.01 -12.16 11.90
C ASN A 464 -12.36 -11.37 10.63
N VAL A 465 -13.38 -10.50 10.68
CA VAL A 465 -13.70 -9.59 9.58
C VAL A 465 -13.18 -8.19 9.93
N LYS A 466 -11.91 -7.97 9.64
CA LYS A 466 -11.36 -6.64 9.40
C LYS A 466 -10.57 -6.70 8.10
N GLU A 467 -11.21 -6.27 7.01
CA GLU A 467 -10.57 -5.50 5.92
C GLU A 467 -11.56 -5.32 4.76
N SER A 468 -12.14 -4.13 4.66
CA SER A 468 -12.50 -3.46 3.39
C SER A 468 -13.32 -2.20 3.66
N ALA A 469 -12.76 -1.28 4.44
CA ALA A 469 -13.26 0.09 4.50
C ALA A 469 -12.06 1.05 4.42
N LYS A 470 -11.56 1.26 3.20
CA LYS A 470 -10.84 2.47 2.75
C LYS A 470 -10.43 2.34 1.28
N ARG A 471 -11.36 2.66 0.38
CA ARG A 471 -11.04 3.31 -0.90
C ARG A 471 -12.19 4.26 -1.24
N LYS A 472 -11.95 5.56 -0.98
CA LYS A 472 -12.48 6.75 -1.70
C LYS A 472 -12.30 7.99 -0.82
N LYS A 473 -11.17 8.68 -1.01
CA LYS A 473 -11.16 10.06 -1.52
C LYS A 473 -10.05 10.12 -2.55
#